data_AF-A0A2U3KLQ6-F1
#
_entry.id   AF-A0A2U3KLQ6-F1
#
_cell.length_a   1.000
_cell.length_b   1.000
_cell.length_c   1.000
_cell.angle_alpha   90.00
_cell.angle_beta   90.00
_cell.angle_gamma   90.00
#
_symmetry.space_group_name_H-M   'P 1'
#
loop_
_entity.id
_entity.type
_entity.pdbx_description
1 polymer ?
#
loop_
_entity_poly.entity_id
_entity_poly.type
_entity_poly.pdbx_seq_one_letter_code
_entity_poly.pdbx_strand_id
1 'polypeptide(L)' 'MKIPYTKDLKLILLTSAAQAGDAAKAREQGFSGYLTKPIRRGELLNCMAIVLGLKPDTEESQQVITKYTALLKQRLS' A
#
# COMPACT_ATOMS: atom_id res chain seq x y z
N MET A 1 5.62 8.06 13.36
CA MET A 1 4.71 7.69 14.48
C MET A 1 5.08 6.28 14.91
N LYS A 2 5.67 6.08 16.11
CA LYS A 2 5.92 4.73 16.65
C LYS A 2 4.67 4.31 17.42
N ILE A 3 3.93 3.35 16.90
CA ILE A 3 2.79 2.75 17.60
C ILE A 3 3.38 1.69 18.55
N PRO A 4 3.29 1.85 19.88
CA PRO A 4 3.79 0.85 20.81
C PRO A 4 3.02 -0.48 20.61
N TYR A 5 3.70 -1.62 20.79
CA TYR A 5 3.19 -2.99 20.65
C TYR A 5 2.94 -3.54 19.22
N THR A 6 3.24 -2.79 18.15
CA THR A 6 3.04 -3.27 16.76
C THR A 6 4.29 -3.87 16.11
N LYS A 7 5.34 -4.18 16.89
CA LYS A 7 6.63 -4.63 16.34
C LYS A 7 6.49 -5.88 15.46
N ASP A 8 5.57 -6.75 15.83
CA ASP A 8 5.28 -8.01 15.12
C ASP A 8 3.97 -7.94 14.29
N LEU A 9 3.24 -6.83 14.35
CA LEU A 9 1.98 -6.66 13.63
C LEU A 9 2.24 -6.09 12.23
N LYS A 10 1.72 -6.78 11.21
CA LYS A 10 1.75 -6.29 9.84
C LYS A 10 0.75 -5.16 9.66
N LEU A 11 1.23 -3.98 9.28
CA LEU A 11 0.40 -2.78 9.10
C LEU A 11 0.25 -2.44 7.62
N ILE A 12 -0.98 -2.23 7.15
CA ILE A 12 -1.27 -1.75 5.80
C ILE A 12 -1.93 -0.37 5.91
N LEU A 13 -1.34 0.65 5.30
CA LEU A 13 -1.89 2.01 5.27
C LEU A 13 -2.91 2.14 4.14
N LEU A 14 -4.11 2.65 4.44
CA LEU A 14 -5.17 2.93 3.47
C LEU A 14 -5.51 4.43 3.48
N THR A 15 -5.06 5.19 2.48
CA THR A 15 -5.27 6.66 2.42
C THR A 15 -6.17 7.07 1.26
N SER A 16 -6.97 8.13 1.44
CA SER A 16 -7.71 8.78 0.34
C SER A 16 -6.89 9.87 -0.37
N ALA A 17 -5.80 10.32 0.25
CA ALA A 17 -4.93 11.36 -0.28
C ALA A 17 -3.51 10.81 -0.31
N ALA A 18 -3.11 10.24 -1.45
CA ALA A 18 -1.73 9.84 -1.68
C ALA A 18 -0.99 10.89 -2.51
N GLN A 19 0.23 11.16 -2.10
CA GLN A 19 1.20 11.94 -2.83
C GLN A 19 2.36 11.07 -3.29
N ALA A 20 3.12 11.60 -4.24
CA ALA A 20 4.38 10.98 -4.64
C ALA A 20 5.31 10.87 -3.43
N GLY A 21 5.86 9.69 -3.20
CA GLY A 21 6.76 9.42 -2.08
C GLY A 21 6.08 8.99 -0.77
N ASP A 22 4.75 9.07 -0.63
CA ASP A 22 4.07 8.64 0.60
C ASP A 22 4.21 7.13 0.85
N ALA A 23 4.21 6.32 -0.20
CA ALA A 23 4.44 4.88 -0.07
C ALA A 23 5.85 4.56 0.49
N ALA A 24 6.88 5.30 0.04
CA ALA A 24 8.25 5.16 0.54
C ALA A 24 8.34 5.58 2.01
N LYS A 25 7.75 6.75 2.36
CA LYS A 25 7.66 7.21 3.75
C LYS A 25 6.91 6.22 4.64
N ALA A 26 5.80 5.64 4.17
CA ALA A 26 5.06 4.63 4.92
C ALA A 26 5.93 3.39 5.18
N ARG A 27 6.69 2.92 4.19
CA ARG A 27 7.64 1.83 4.36
C ARG A 27 8.71 2.16 5.41
N GLU A 28 9.31 3.35 5.34
CA GLU A 28 10.29 3.82 6.34
C GLU A 28 9.71 3.92 7.75
N GLN A 29 8.41 4.20 7.88
CA GLN A 29 7.70 4.22 9.16
C GLN A 29 7.28 2.82 9.66
N GLY A 30 7.60 1.75 8.92
CA GLY A 30 7.33 0.37 9.32
C GLY A 30 6.01 -0.22 8.82
N PHE A 31 5.33 0.43 7.86
CA PHE A 31 4.18 -0.18 7.21
C PHE A 31 4.63 -1.32 6.27
N SER A 32 3.90 -2.43 6.33
CA SER A 32 4.08 -3.60 5.47
C SER A 32 3.38 -3.44 4.12
N GLY A 33 2.40 -2.55 4.01
CA GLY A 33 1.71 -2.24 2.76
C GLY A 33 1.15 -0.81 2.72
N TYR A 34 0.82 -0.35 1.52
CA TYR A 34 0.27 0.96 1.24
C TYR A 34 -0.78 0.84 0.15
N LEU A 35 -1.96 1.41 0.34
CA LEU A 35 -3.08 1.34 -0.61
C LEU A 35 -3.85 2.67 -0.63
N THR A 36 -4.42 2.99 -1.79
CA THR A 36 -5.14 4.24 -2.02
C THR A 36 -6.62 4.02 -2.27
N LYS A 37 -7.48 4.78 -1.60
CA LYS A 37 -8.94 4.71 -1.79
C LYS A 37 -9.34 5.39 -3.11
N PRO A 38 -10.33 4.84 -3.84
CA PRO A 38 -11.07 3.60 -3.56
C PRO A 38 -10.27 2.33 -3.95
N ILE A 39 -10.29 1.31 -3.08
CA ILE A 39 -9.59 0.03 -3.29
C ILE A 39 -10.60 -1.02 -3.78
N ARG A 40 -10.23 -1.82 -4.78
CA ARG A 40 -11.00 -3.00 -5.19
C ARG A 40 -10.69 -4.19 -4.26
N ARG A 41 -11.68 -5.04 -3.98
CA ARG A 41 -11.51 -6.22 -3.11
C ARG A 41 -10.29 -7.09 -3.49
N GLY A 42 -10.07 -7.31 -4.78
CA GLY A 42 -8.92 -8.10 -5.27
C GLY A 42 -7.57 -7.46 -4.97
N GLU A 43 -7.48 -6.12 -5.00
CA GLU A 43 -6.24 -5.38 -4.67
C GLU A 43 -5.91 -5.50 -3.19
N LEU A 44 -6.92 -5.38 -2.32
CA LEU A 44 -6.76 -5.58 -0.88
C LEU A 44 -6.33 -7.00 -0.56
N LEU A 45 -7.01 -8.01 -1.12
CA LEU A 45 -6.67 -9.43 -0.91
C LEU A 45 -5.26 -9.74 -1.40
N ASN A 46 -4.86 -9.22 -2.56
CA ASN A 46 -3.51 -9.41 -3.09
C ASN A 46 -2.46 -8.75 -2.17
N CYS A 47 -2.71 -7.53 -1.68
CA CYS A 47 -1.83 -6.86 -0.73
C CYS A 47 -1.69 -7.67 0.57
N MET A 48 -2.79 -8.17 1.13
CA MET A 48 -2.77 -9.02 2.32
C MET A 48 -1.99 -10.31 2.09
N ALA A 49 -2.18 -10.98 0.95
CA ALA A 49 -1.46 -12.20 0.62
C ALA A 49 0.06 -12.00 0.56
N ILE A 50 0.52 -10.88 -0.01
CA ILE A 50 1.94 -10.51 -0.06
C ILE A 50 2.46 -10.22 1.36
N VAL A 51 1.74 -9.39 2.11
CA VAL A 51 2.12 -8.96 3.48
C VAL A 51 2.22 -10.14 4.46
N LEU A 52 1.37 -11.16 4.27
CA LEU A 52 1.36 -12.39 5.04
C LEU A 52 2.36 -13.46 4.53
N GLY A 53 3.07 -13.21 3.42
CA GLY A 53 4.00 -14.17 2.82
C GLY A 53 3.33 -15.34 2.09
N LEU A 54 2.03 -15.25 1.80
CA LEU A 54 1.26 -16.26 1.06
C LEU A 54 1.47 -16.16 -0.46
N LYS A 55 2.02 -15.04 -0.95
CA LYS A 55 2.35 -14.80 -2.36
C LYS A 55 3.72 -14.09 -2.44
N PRO A 56 4.57 -14.43 -3.42
CA PRO A 56 5.84 -13.73 -3.61
C PRO A 56 5.64 -12.25 -3.93
N ASP A 57 6.53 -11.42 -3.40
CA ASP A 57 6.65 -9.99 -3.72
C ASP A 57 7.33 -9.84 -5.09
N THR A 58 6.56 -9.96 -6.17
CA THR A 58 7.03 -9.77 -7.55
C THR A 58 6.84 -8.32 -8.00
N GLU A 59 7.56 -7.86 -9.02
CA GLU A 59 7.43 -6.50 -9.58
C GLU A 59 5.99 -6.15 -9.99
N GLU A 60 5.24 -7.13 -10.51
CA GLU A 60 3.81 -7.02 -10.84
C GLU A 60 2.94 -6.74 -9.59
N SER A 61 3.34 -7.30 -8.46
CA SER A 61 2.65 -7.19 -7.17
C SER A 61 2.99 -5.89 -6.44
N GLN A 62 4.19 -5.35 -6.63
CA GLN A 62 4.62 -4.03 -6.16
C GLN A 62 3.90 -2.88 -6.88
N GLN A 63 3.55 -3.09 -8.17
CA GLN A 63 2.68 -2.17 -8.88
C GLN A 63 1.29 -2.08 -8.24
N VAL A 64 0.71 -3.17 -7.70
CA VAL A 64 -0.61 -3.14 -7.04
C VAL A 64 -0.59 -2.32 -5.74
N ILE A 65 0.55 -2.29 -5.04
CA ILE A 65 0.76 -1.54 -3.79
C ILE A 65 1.03 -0.03 -4.06
N THR A 66 1.30 0.34 -5.32
CA THR A 66 1.65 1.73 -5.70
C THR A 66 0.77 2.34 -6.81
N LYS A 67 -0.16 1.57 -7.41
CA LYS A 67 -0.72 1.89 -8.74
C LYS A 67 -1.65 3.11 -8.84
N TYR A 68 -2.10 3.74 -7.75
CA TYR A 68 -3.09 4.81 -7.89
C TYR A 68 -2.56 6.24 -7.80
N THR A 69 -1.26 6.47 -7.60
CA THR A 69 -0.71 7.83 -7.74
C THR A 69 -0.66 8.29 -9.22
N ALA A 70 -0.69 7.37 -10.18
CA ALA A 70 -0.63 7.71 -11.61
C ALA A 70 -2.00 7.95 -12.29
N LEU A 71 -3.10 7.41 -11.75
CA LEU A 71 -4.41 7.47 -12.42
C LEU A 71 -5.25 8.70 -12.09
N LEU A 72 -4.82 9.57 -11.16
CA LEU A 72 -5.52 10.83 -10.88
C LEU A 72 -5.10 11.98 -11.82
N LYS A 73 -4.15 11.77 -12.75
CA LYS A 73 -3.83 12.76 -13.79
C LYS A 73 -4.77 12.74 -15.01
N GLN A 74 -5.72 11.82 -15.09
CA GLN A 74 -6.55 11.65 -16.31
C GLN A 74 -8.06 11.84 -16.12
N ARG A 75 -8.51 12.43 -15.01
CA ARG A 75 -9.94 12.77 -14.82
C ARG A 75 -10.22 14.23 -14.43
N LEU A 76 -9.21 15.09 -14.47
CA LEU A 76 -9.36 16.53 -14.27
C LEU A 76 -8.52 17.28 -15.31
N SER A 77 -8.93 17.17 -16.59
CA SER A 77 -8.80 18.18 -17.67
C SER A 77 -9.50 17.63 -18.91
#